data_AF-A0A3N6GK75-F1
#
_entry.id   AF-A0A3N6GK75-F1
#
_cell.length_a   1.000
_cell.length_b   1.000
_cell.length_c   1.000
_cell.angle_alpha   90.00
_cell.angle_beta   90.00
_cell.angle_gamma   90.00
#
_symmetry.space_group_name_H-M   'P 1'
#
loop_
_entity.id
_entity.type
_entity.pdbx_description
1 polymer ?
#
loop_
_entity_poly.entity_id
_entity_poly.type
_entity_poly.pdbx_seq_one_letter_code
_entity_poly.pdbx_strand_id
1 'polypeptide(L)'
;MSGLPLVREASLDPFIPLITTVPSRYSDAAPEALVRGQWDGAATGAGYPFAIVRSRDRRPVGAIGLWLRELPEGRASPGHSLTAPARGQNVARAVLRTVTGWAAPRRAR
;
A
#
# COMPACT_ATOMS: atom_id res chain seq x y z
N MET A 1 -4.88 -11.22 -10.76
CA MET A 1 -4.14 -10.31 -9.86
C MET A 1 -5.04 -9.91 -8.69
N SER A 2 -4.73 -10.31 -7.46
CA SER A 2 -5.64 -10.14 -6.29
C SER A 2 -5.87 -8.69 -5.83
N GLY A 3 -5.07 -7.72 -6.32
CA GLY A 3 -5.18 -6.31 -5.92
C GLY A 3 -6.20 -5.48 -6.71
N LEU A 4 -6.72 -5.94 -7.84
CA LEU A 4 -7.59 -5.13 -8.72
C LEU A 4 -8.90 -4.68 -8.05
N PRO A 5 -9.63 -5.53 -7.29
CA PRO A 5 -10.83 -5.07 -6.59
C PRO A 5 -10.57 -3.94 -5.60
N LEU A 6 -9.40 -3.95 -4.94
CA LEU A 6 -9.00 -2.89 -4.01
C LEU A 6 -8.71 -1.58 -4.76
N VAL A 7 -8.00 -1.66 -5.89
CA VAL A 7 -7.73 -0.48 -6.73
C VAL A 7 -9.04 0.15 -7.20
N ARG A 8 -10.02 -0.68 -7.58
CA ARG A 8 -11.36 -0.20 -7.96
C ARG A 8 -12.06 0.55 -6.83
N GLU A 9 -12.10 -0.01 -5.63
CA GLU A 9 -12.72 0.65 -4.47
C GLU A 9 -11.97 1.96 -4.13
N ALA A 10 -10.63 1.96 -4.23
CA ALA A 10 -9.80 3.12 -3.98
C ALA A 10 -9.97 4.24 -5.02
N SER A 11 -10.17 3.89 -6.30
CA SER A 11 -10.45 4.85 -7.37
C SER A 11 -11.76 5.61 -7.18
N LEU A 12 -12.73 4.99 -6.50
CA LEU A 12 -14.03 5.60 -6.20
C LEU A 12 -14.03 6.42 -4.90
N ASP A 13 -12.95 6.36 -4.13
CA ASP A 13 -12.82 7.14 -2.92
C ASP A 13 -12.56 8.62 -3.27
N PRO A 14 -13.21 9.59 -2.59
CA PRO A 14 -13.02 11.00 -2.92
C PRO A 14 -11.64 11.54 -2.52
N PHE A 15 -10.90 10.84 -1.66
CA PHE A 15 -9.63 11.31 -1.11
C PHE A 15 -8.42 10.54 -1.65
N ILE A 16 -8.51 9.21 -1.78
CA ILE A 16 -7.35 8.38 -2.17
C ILE A 16 -6.72 8.82 -3.50
N PRO A 17 -7.47 9.10 -4.59
CA PRO A 17 -6.87 9.56 -5.84
C PRO A 17 -6.22 10.95 -5.76
N LEU A 18 -6.58 11.77 -4.75
CA LEU A 18 -6.00 13.11 -4.58
C LEU A 18 -4.60 13.06 -3.95
N ILE A 19 -4.32 12.03 -3.16
CA ILE A 19 -3.08 11.94 -2.37
C ILE A 19 -2.22 10.72 -2.72
N THR A 20 -2.62 9.95 -3.73
CA THR A 20 -1.90 8.77 -4.21
C THR A 20 -1.84 8.73 -5.73
N THR A 21 -1.17 7.72 -6.28
CA THR A 21 -1.10 7.46 -7.72
C THR A 21 -2.26 6.57 -8.22
N VAL A 22 -3.24 6.26 -7.36
CA VAL A 22 -4.45 5.53 -7.77
C VAL A 22 -5.24 6.40 -8.76
N PRO A 23 -5.64 5.86 -9.93
CA PRO A 23 -6.35 6.65 -10.92
C PRO A 23 -7.76 7.03 -10.43
N SER A 24 -8.18 8.28 -10.65
CA SER A 24 -9.53 8.77 -10.34
C SER A 24 -10.59 8.33 -11.35
N ARG A 25 -10.18 7.94 -12.56
CA ARG A 25 -11.04 7.28 -13.55
C ARG A 25 -10.61 5.83 -13.70
N TYR A 26 -11.52 4.92 -13.37
CA TYR A 26 -11.30 3.49 -13.59
C TYR A 26 -11.53 3.18 -15.08
N SER A 27 -10.48 3.25 -15.89
CA SER A 27 -10.42 2.53 -17.18
C SER A 27 -9.81 1.16 -16.95
N ASP A 28 -10.18 0.15 -17.73
CA ASP A 28 -9.75 -1.22 -17.44
C ASP A 28 -8.22 -1.36 -17.37
N ALA A 29 -7.45 -0.67 -18.22
CA ALA A 29 -5.99 -0.81 -18.32
C ALA A 29 -5.16 -0.09 -17.22
N ALA A 30 -5.71 0.94 -16.57
CA ALA A 30 -4.96 1.76 -15.61
C ALA A 30 -4.66 1.01 -14.28
N PRO A 31 -5.60 0.22 -13.71
CA PRO A 31 -5.36 -0.63 -12.57
C PRO A 31 -4.26 -1.68 -12.76
N GLU A 32 -4.18 -2.39 -13.90
CA GLU A 32 -3.10 -3.36 -14.07
C GLU A 32 -1.76 -2.67 -14.28
N ALA A 33 -1.71 -1.52 -14.95
CA ALA A 33 -0.49 -0.74 -15.08
C ALA A 33 0.03 -0.29 -13.70
N LEU A 34 -0.86 0.21 -12.84
CA LEU A 34 -0.52 0.56 -11.46
C LEU A 34 0.04 -0.64 -10.71
N VAL A 35 -0.68 -1.77 -10.70
CA VAL A 35 -0.23 -2.95 -9.95
C VAL A 35 1.08 -3.50 -10.52
N ARG A 36 1.29 -3.52 -11.84
CA ARG A 36 2.57 -3.92 -12.45
C ARG A 36 3.72 -3.03 -12.00
N GLY A 37 3.54 -1.71 -12.03
CA GLY A 37 4.55 -0.78 -11.52
C GLY A 37 4.91 -1.01 -10.05
N GLN A 38 3.94 -1.43 -9.24
CA GLN A 38 4.20 -1.84 -7.85
C GLN A 38 5.08 -3.10 -7.75
N TRP A 39 4.86 -4.10 -8.61
CA TRP A 39 5.71 -5.29 -8.66
C TRP A 39 7.12 -4.98 -9.17
N ASP A 40 7.24 -4.17 -10.21
CA ASP A 40 8.54 -3.80 -10.80
C ASP A 40 9.37 -2.98 -9.79
N GLY A 41 8.74 -2.06 -9.06
CA GLY A 41 9.36 -1.31 -7.98
C GLY A 41 9.86 -2.22 -6.84
N ALA A 42 9.11 -3.26 -6.50
CA ALA A 42 9.52 -4.25 -5.50
C ALA A 42 10.69 -5.10 -5.99
N ALA A 43 10.67 -5.55 -7.25
CA ALA A 43 11.73 -6.37 -7.84
C ALA A 43 13.07 -5.61 -7.92
N THR A 44 13.01 -4.28 -8.08
CA THR A 44 14.18 -3.41 -8.16
C THR A 44 14.61 -2.83 -6.80
N GLY A 45 13.88 -3.12 -5.72
CA GLY A 45 14.17 -2.57 -4.39
C GLY A 45 13.84 -1.08 -4.23
N ALA A 46 13.09 -0.48 -5.17
CA ALA A 46 12.62 0.91 -5.05
C ALA A 46 11.60 1.08 -3.90
N GLY A 47 10.85 0.02 -3.61
CA GLY A 47 10.03 -0.07 -2.41
C GLY A 47 9.13 -1.30 -2.38
N TYR A 48 8.47 -1.51 -1.24
CA TYR A 48 7.71 -2.72 -0.96
C TYR A 48 6.23 -2.39 -0.72
N PRO A 49 5.36 -2.56 -1.73
CA PRO A 49 3.92 -2.38 -1.61
C PRO A 49 3.23 -3.64 -1.12
N PHE A 50 2.26 -3.48 -0.22
CA PHE A 50 1.46 -4.54 0.37
C PHE A 50 -0.03 -4.21 0.35
N ALA A 51 -0.85 -5.21 0.04
CA ALA A 51 -2.29 -5.14 0.27
C ALA A 51 -2.59 -5.44 1.74
N ILE A 52 -3.46 -4.64 2.36
CA ILE A 52 -3.96 -4.87 3.70
C ILE A 52 -5.24 -5.71 3.58
N VAL A 53 -5.22 -6.91 4.14
CA VAL A 53 -6.34 -7.86 4.08
C VAL A 53 -6.85 -8.13 5.48
N ARG A 54 -8.16 -7.94 5.69
CA ARG A 54 -8.83 -8.28 6.94
C ARG A 54 -8.90 -9.80 7.07
N SER A 55 -8.41 -10.33 8.19
CA SER A 55 -8.28 -11.78 8.37
C SER A 55 -9.61 -12.53 8.40
N ARG A 56 -10.65 -11.92 9.02
CA ARG A 56 -11.95 -12.56 9.26
C ARG A 56 -12.67 -12.98 7.97
N ASP A 57 -12.62 -12.14 6.95
CA ASP A 57 -13.41 -12.26 5.72
C ASP A 57 -12.53 -12.23 4.46
N ARG A 58 -11.20 -12.19 4.63
CA ARG A 58 -10.23 -12.06 3.54
C ARG A 58 -10.45 -10.82 2.65
N ARG A 59 -11.16 -9.81 3.15
CA ARG A 59 -11.47 -8.60 2.40
C ARG A 59 -10.24 -7.68 2.33
N PRO A 60 -9.84 -7.21 1.14
CA PRO A 60 -8.89 -6.11 1.01
C PRO A 60 -9.50 -4.82 1.59
N VAL A 61 -8.76 -4.12 2.44
CA VAL A 61 -9.24 -2.91 3.16
C VAL A 61 -8.35 -1.69 2.98
N GLY A 62 -7.25 -1.83 2.26
CA GLY A 62 -6.31 -0.73 2.02
C GLY A 62 -4.97 -1.24 1.49
N ALA A 63 -4.03 -0.32 1.32
CA ALA A 63 -2.67 -0.61 0.94
C ALA A 63 -1.68 0.12 1.86
N ILE A 64 -0.50 -0.46 2.02
CA ILE A 64 0.65 0.17 2.67
C ILE A 64 1.90 -0.12 1.84
N GLY A 65 2.77 0.86 1.66
CA GLY A 65 4.04 0.72 0.99
C GLY A 65 5.17 1.29 1.83
N LEU A 66 6.37 0.73 1.66
CA LEU A 66 7.61 1.30 2.19
C LEU A 66 8.52 1.70 1.03
N TRP A 67 8.85 2.98 0.91
CA TRP A 67 9.66 3.52 -0.17
C TRP A 67 11.09 3.77 0.29
N LEU A 68 12.07 3.35 -0.53
CA LEU A 68 13.49 3.32 -0.17
C LEU A 68 14.31 4.41 -0.87
N ARG A 69 13.65 5.42 -1.44
CA ARG A 69 14.32 6.54 -2.12
C ARG A 69 15.34 7.25 -1.22
N GLU A 70 15.05 7.34 0.07
CA GLU A 70 15.89 8.04 1.07
C GLU A 70 16.78 7.08 1.87
N LEU A 71 16.94 5.84 1.40
CA LEU A 71 17.76 4.84 2.08
C LEU A 71 19.25 5.22 2.17
N PRO A 72 19.85 5.90 1.17
CA PRO A 72 21.21 6.44 1.31
C PRO A 72 21.36 7.42 2.49
N GLU A 73 20.29 8.14 2.85
CA GLU A 73 20.22 9.02 4.02
C GLU A 73 19.78 8.28 5.30
N GLY A 74 19.73 6.95 5.26
CA GLY A 74 19.35 6.09 6.38
C GLY A 74 17.85 6.11 6.71
N ARG A 75 16.99 6.53 5.77
CA ARG A 75 15.54 6.64 5.98
C ARG A 75 14.73 5.80 4.99
N ALA A 76 13.54 5.41 5.41
CA ALA A 76 12.54 4.81 4.55
C ALA A 76 11.18 5.43 4.88
N SER A 77 10.39 5.70 3.85
CA SER A 77 9.15 6.46 3.97
C SER A 77 7.93 5.54 3.80
N PRO A 78 7.10 5.34 4.84
CA PRO A 78 5.86 4.59 4.70
C PRO A 78 4.74 5.46 4.11
N GLY A 79 4.01 4.92 3.14
CA GLY A 79 2.76 5.49 2.62
C GLY A 79 1.62 4.50 2.81
N HIS A 80 0.42 4.96 3.19
CA HIS A 80 -0.74 4.08 3.34
C HIS A 80 -2.05 4.74 2.93
N SER A 81 -3.01 3.92 2.54
CA SER A 81 -4.39 4.32 2.28
C SER A 81 -5.35 3.24 2.77
N LEU A 82 -6.52 3.66 3.23
CA LEU A 82 -7.59 2.78 3.69
C LEU A 82 -8.88 3.13 2.96
N THR A 83 -9.62 2.10 2.55
CA THR A 83 -10.96 2.31 1.99
C THR A 83 -11.87 2.94 3.03
N ALA A 84 -12.88 3.70 2.60
CA ALA A 84 -13.76 4.42 3.51
C ALA A 84 -14.34 3.52 4.64
N PRO A 85 -14.81 2.28 4.38
CA PRO A 85 -15.31 1.42 5.44
C PRO A 85 -14.28 1.00 6.49
N ALA A 86 -12.98 1.01 6.16
CA ALA A 86 -11.91 0.55 7.05
C ALA A 86 -11.33 1.65 7.96
N ARG A 87 -11.72 2.91 7.74
CA ARG A 87 -11.30 4.05 8.57
C ARG A 87 -11.95 3.96 9.95
N GLY A 88 -11.29 4.55 10.96
CA GLY A 88 -11.76 4.51 12.35
C GLY A 88 -11.63 3.15 13.07
N GLN A 89 -11.13 2.10 12.39
CA GLN A 89 -11.01 0.75 12.95
C GLN A 89 -9.58 0.40 13.44
N ASN A 90 -8.73 1.39 13.71
CA ASN A 90 -7.32 1.22 14.09
C ASN A 90 -6.43 0.44 13.09
N VAL A 91 -6.90 0.23 11.85
CA VAL A 91 -6.17 -0.53 10.82
C VAL A 91 -4.82 0.14 10.52
N ALA A 92 -4.80 1.46 10.32
CA ALA A 92 -3.57 2.22 10.04
C ALA A 92 -2.50 2.00 11.12
N ARG A 93 -2.89 2.06 12.40
CA ARG A 93 -2.00 1.79 13.54
C ARG A 93 -1.42 0.38 13.49
N ALA A 94 -2.26 -0.62 13.23
CA ALA A 94 -1.83 -2.01 13.17
C ALA A 94 -0.82 -2.22 12.04
N VAL A 95 -1.11 -1.75 10.83
CA VAL A 95 -0.25 -1.98 9.66
C VAL A 95 1.05 -1.20 9.72
N LEU A 96 1.04 0.04 10.24
CA LEU A 96 2.26 0.82 10.44
C LEU A 96 3.19 0.12 11.43
N ARG A 97 2.67 -0.42 12.54
CA ARG A 97 3.48 -1.20 13.49
C ARG A 97 4.05 -2.47 12.85
N THR A 98 3.25 -3.17 12.06
CA THR A 98 3.71 -4.39 11.37
C THR A 98 4.81 -4.10 10.37
N VAL A 99 4.63 -3.12 9.48
CA VAL A 99 5.61 -2.81 8.43
C VAL A 99 6.89 -2.22 9.02
N THR A 100 6.80 -1.33 10.00
CA THR A 100 7.99 -0.77 10.66
C THR A 100 8.74 -1.82 11.48
N GLY A 101 8.03 -2.72 12.16
CA GLY A 101 8.65 -3.84 12.87
C GLY A 101 9.32 -4.84 11.92
N TRP A 102 8.74 -5.10 10.76
CA TRP A 102 9.34 -5.92 9.70
C TRP A 102 10.58 -5.26 9.08
N ALA A 103 10.52 -3.96 8.82
CA ALA A 103 11.59 -3.20 8.18
C ALA A 103 12.74 -2.84 9.12
N ALA A 104 12.52 -2.90 10.44
CA ALA A 104 13.55 -2.61 11.42
C ALA A 104 14.75 -3.58 11.24
N PRO A 105 15.99 -3.07 11.21
CA PRO A 105 17.16 -3.92 11.16
C PRO A 105 17.14 -4.94 12.29
N ARG A 106 17.38 -6.20 11.98
CA ARG A 106 17.63 -7.20 13.02
C ARG A 106 18.88 -6.76 13.76
N ARG A 107 18.78 -6.56 15.08
CA ARG A 107 19.97 -6.37 15.91
C ARG A 107 20.80 -7.64 15.78
N ALA A 108 22.07 -7.48 15.40
CA ALA A 108 23.04 -8.56 15.51
C ALA A 108 23.04 -9.04 16.98
N ARG A 109 22.87 -10.34 17.17
CA ARG A 109 23.12 -10.99 18.48
C ARG A 109 24.61 -11.21 18.62
#